data_AF-A0A2G2LSP3-F1
#
_entry.id   AF-A0A2G2LSP3-F1
#
_cell.length_a   1.000
_cell.length_b   1.000
_cell.length_c   1.000
_cell.angle_alpha   90.00
_cell.angle_beta   90.00
_cell.angle_gamma   90.00
#
_symmetry.space_group_name_H-M   'P 1'
#
loop_
_entity.id
_entity.type
_entity.pdbx_description
1 polymer ?
#
loop_
_entity_poly.entity_id
_entity_poly.type
_entity_poly.pdbx_seq_one_letter_code
_entity_poly.pdbx_strand_id
1 'polypeptide(L)'
;MLLRRIAESLKKRDWGTVVLEVLIVIVGILIGLQVDNWNQSRKERATISVYLDRIGLDLDRDIKFFSFLSDEAKNKRLALAKLKQIITSEKPPKESSNAILALLSNSVSLGFEFPEVQTVTFFDLRSSGKLALIENASLRQGLSFYYQESLHRSDRVESRITGYAGAVYGLVDPQAGLVQQGTGMIKTIPRIKEKAFKTGGAVESFLMSARNENFLHLLTAEQNYTVFLISQLKMQMKETGALKQEVAAAIGEKGD
;
A
#
# COMPACT_ATOMS: atom_id res chain seq x y z
N MET A 1 -24.80 -50.33 62.21
CA MET A 1 -26.25 -50.17 61.92
C MET A 1 -26.58 -48.86 61.19
N LEU A 2 -25.90 -47.73 61.48
CA LEU A 2 -26.02 -46.48 60.70
C LEU A 2 -25.65 -46.64 59.22
N LEU A 3 -24.54 -47.33 58.92
CA LEU A 3 -24.09 -47.58 57.53
C LEU A 3 -25.11 -48.37 56.69
N ARG A 4 -25.84 -49.31 57.32
CA ARG A 4 -26.84 -50.13 56.64
C ARG A 4 -28.15 -49.37 56.40
N ARG A 5 -28.54 -48.47 57.31
CA ARG A 5 -29.69 -47.55 57.13
C ARG A 5 -29.41 -46.48 56.08
N ILE A 6 -28.18 -45.96 56.01
CA ILE A 6 -27.77 -45.02 54.95
C ILE A 6 -27.79 -45.72 53.59
N ALA A 7 -27.25 -46.94 53.51
CA ALA A 7 -27.31 -47.76 52.29
C ALA A 7 -28.75 -48.12 51.87
N GLU A 8 -29.64 -48.45 52.83
CA GLU A 8 -31.05 -48.72 52.56
C GLU A 8 -31.84 -47.46 52.17
N SER A 9 -31.48 -46.28 52.71
CA SER A 9 -32.09 -44.99 52.30
C SER A 9 -31.65 -44.52 50.91
N LEU A 10 -30.44 -44.87 50.47
CA LEU A 10 -29.95 -44.59 49.12
C LEU A 10 -30.59 -45.51 48.07
N LYS A 11 -31.02 -46.72 48.47
CA LYS A 11 -31.63 -47.72 47.57
C LYS A 11 -33.12 -47.47 47.28
N LYS A 12 -33.79 -46.60 48.04
CA LYS A 12 -35.21 -46.25 47.88
C LYS A 12 -35.48 -45.03 46.98
N ARG A 13 -34.44 -44.39 46.46
CA ARG A 13 -34.56 -43.21 45.59
C ARG A 13 -34.44 -43.66 44.14
N ASP A 14 -35.35 -43.22 43.26
CA ASP A 14 -35.27 -43.47 41.83
C ASP A 14 -34.05 -42.73 41.24
N TRP A 15 -32.91 -43.41 41.19
CA TRP A 15 -31.67 -42.85 40.64
C TRP A 15 -31.81 -42.43 39.18
N GLY A 16 -32.73 -43.05 38.42
CA GLY A 16 -33.07 -42.63 37.06
C GLY A 16 -33.63 -41.22 37.00
N THR A 17 -34.46 -40.82 37.96
CA THR A 17 -35.01 -39.46 38.06
C THR A 17 -33.91 -38.44 38.36
N VAL A 18 -33.00 -38.75 39.28
CA VAL A 18 -31.87 -37.86 39.63
C VAL A 18 -30.92 -37.68 38.45
N VAL A 19 -30.62 -38.76 37.71
CA VAL A 19 -29.78 -38.69 36.50
C VAL A 19 -30.46 -37.86 35.41
N LEU A 20 -31.76 -38.03 35.20
CA LEU A 20 -32.52 -37.23 34.23
C LEU A 20 -32.54 -35.74 34.61
N GLU A 21 -32.74 -35.42 35.89
CA GLU A 21 -32.72 -34.05 36.41
C GLU A 21 -31.35 -33.38 36.18
N VAL A 22 -30.25 -34.09 36.47
CA VAL A 22 -28.89 -33.60 36.20
C VAL A 22 -28.64 -33.42 34.69
N LEU A 23 -29.08 -34.37 33.85
CA LEU A 23 -28.94 -34.26 32.40
C LEU A 23 -29.68 -33.05 31.84
N ILE A 24 -30.88 -32.75 32.34
CA ILE A 24 -31.65 -31.55 31.93
C ILE A 24 -30.88 -30.28 32.28
N VAL A 25 -30.29 -30.19 33.47
CA VAL A 25 -29.46 -29.04 33.87
C VAL A 25 -28.23 -28.91 32.98
N ILE A 26 -27.51 -30.01 32.70
CA ILE A 26 -26.34 -30.01 31.81
C ILE A 26 -26.74 -29.53 30.41
N VAL A 27 -27.81 -30.07 29.84
CA VAL A 27 -28.33 -29.66 28.53
C VAL A 27 -28.72 -28.17 28.54
N GLY A 28 -29.35 -27.68 29.61
CA GLY A 28 -29.68 -26.26 29.77
C GLY A 28 -28.44 -25.36 29.73
N ILE A 29 -27.38 -25.71 30.47
CA ILE A 29 -26.11 -24.96 30.48
C ILE A 29 -25.44 -25.02 29.11
N LEU A 30 -25.39 -26.20 28.48
CA LEU A 30 -24.80 -26.35 27.15
C LEU A 30 -25.53 -25.51 26.10
N ILE A 31 -26.87 -25.52 26.08
CA ILE A 31 -27.65 -24.68 25.16
C ILE A 31 -27.38 -23.19 25.44
N GLY A 32 -27.33 -22.78 26.70
CA GLY A 32 -27.01 -21.40 27.08
C GLY A 32 -25.64 -20.95 26.53
N LEU A 33 -24.60 -21.76 26.70
CA LEU A 33 -23.27 -21.50 26.16
C LEU A 33 -23.26 -21.49 24.63
N GLN A 34 -24.02 -22.38 23.97
CA GLN A 34 -24.08 -22.41 22.52
C GLN A 34 -24.78 -21.19 21.92
N VAL A 35 -25.84 -20.69 22.57
CA VAL A 35 -26.51 -19.45 22.14
C VAL A 35 -25.58 -18.24 22.30
N ASP A 36 -24.82 -18.18 23.40
CA ASP A 36 -23.86 -17.10 23.63
C ASP A 36 -22.72 -17.12 22.60
N ASN A 37 -22.12 -18.30 22.37
CA ASN A 37 -21.10 -18.51 21.34
C ASN A 37 -21.60 -18.13 19.94
N TRP A 38 -22.84 -18.48 19.61
CA TRP A 38 -23.44 -18.13 18.33
C TRP A 38 -23.64 -16.61 18.19
N ASN A 39 -24.14 -15.95 19.22
CA ASN A 39 -24.30 -14.49 19.25
C ASN A 39 -22.94 -13.77 19.12
N GLN A 40 -21.92 -14.28 19.81
CA GLN A 40 -20.56 -13.76 19.73
C GLN A 40 -19.97 -13.94 18.32
N SER A 41 -20.06 -15.14 17.74
CA SER A 41 -19.61 -15.39 16.36
C SER A 41 -20.32 -14.49 15.35
N ARG A 42 -21.63 -14.25 15.52
CA ARG A 42 -22.39 -13.32 14.67
C ARG A 42 -21.82 -11.90 14.74
N LYS A 43 -21.54 -11.39 15.94
CA LYS A 43 -20.96 -10.04 16.14
C LYS A 43 -19.55 -9.93 15.55
N GLU A 44 -18.74 -10.97 15.70
CA GLU A 44 -17.39 -11.04 15.11
C GLU A 44 -17.46 -11.03 13.59
N ARG A 45 -18.36 -11.82 12.98
CA ARG A 45 -18.60 -11.81 11.53
C ARG A 45 -19.01 -10.42 11.02
N ALA A 46 -19.94 -9.76 11.71
CA ALA A 46 -20.38 -8.40 11.35
C ALA A 46 -19.22 -7.40 11.44
N THR A 47 -18.39 -7.51 12.48
CA THR A 47 -17.20 -6.68 12.65
C THR A 47 -16.21 -6.88 11.49
N ILE A 48 -15.96 -8.14 11.11
CA ILE A 48 -15.01 -8.46 10.03
C ILE A 48 -15.52 -7.99 8.67
N SER A 49 -16.82 -8.08 8.41
CA SER A 49 -17.40 -7.53 7.17
C SER A 49 -17.05 -6.05 7.01
N VAL A 50 -17.20 -5.25 8.07
CA VAL A 50 -16.86 -3.81 8.04
C VAL A 50 -15.37 -3.58 7.78
N TYR A 51 -14.48 -4.41 8.33
CA TYR A 51 -13.05 -4.31 8.04
C TYR A 51 -12.72 -4.68 6.60
N LEU A 52 -13.32 -5.74 6.06
CA LEU A 52 -13.10 -6.16 4.67
C LEU A 52 -13.62 -5.11 3.69
N ASP A 53 -14.77 -4.49 3.96
CA ASP A 53 -15.29 -3.38 3.15
C ASP A 53 -14.30 -2.21 3.11
N ARG A 54 -13.77 -1.82 4.28
CA ARG A 54 -12.77 -0.75 4.39
C ARG A 54 -11.46 -1.10 3.67
N ILE A 55 -10.99 -2.33 3.81
CA ILE A 55 -9.82 -2.83 3.08
C ILE A 55 -10.09 -2.78 1.57
N GLY A 56 -11.28 -3.17 1.10
CA GLY A 56 -11.66 -3.05 -0.30
C GLY A 56 -11.55 -1.61 -0.81
N LEU A 57 -12.00 -0.63 -0.02
CA LEU A 57 -11.87 0.80 -0.33
C LEU A 57 -10.43 1.32 -0.26
N ASP A 58 -9.60 0.77 0.62
CA ASP A 58 -8.15 1.06 0.70
C ASP A 58 -7.46 0.56 -0.58
N LEU A 59 -7.69 -0.70 -0.96
CA LEU A 59 -7.13 -1.31 -2.17
C LEU A 59 -7.57 -0.56 -3.45
N ASP A 60 -8.79 -0.05 -3.49
CA ASP A 60 -9.26 0.79 -4.61
C ASP A 60 -8.51 2.12 -4.73
N ARG A 61 -8.19 2.74 -3.59
CA ARG A 61 -7.35 3.94 -3.56
C ARG A 61 -5.94 3.62 -4.00
N ASP A 62 -5.39 2.50 -3.54
CA ASP A 62 -4.05 2.05 -3.92
C ASP A 62 -3.95 1.77 -5.43
N ILE A 63 -4.94 1.12 -6.05
CA ILE A 63 -4.97 0.89 -7.51
C ILE A 63 -4.95 2.21 -8.29
N LYS A 64 -5.83 3.16 -7.92
CA LYS A 64 -5.87 4.49 -8.56
C LYS A 64 -4.54 5.22 -8.41
N PHE A 65 -3.96 5.10 -7.24
CA PHE A 65 -2.71 5.74 -6.91
C PHE A 65 -1.53 5.15 -7.70
N PHE A 66 -1.39 3.82 -7.74
CA PHE A 66 -0.38 3.17 -8.56
C PHE A 66 -0.53 3.44 -10.06
N SER A 67 -1.78 3.54 -10.55
CA SER A 67 -2.03 3.94 -11.94
C SER A 67 -1.47 5.34 -12.22
N PHE A 68 -1.74 6.29 -11.34
CA PHE A 68 -1.21 7.66 -11.45
C PHE A 68 0.33 7.67 -11.43
N LEU A 69 0.96 6.94 -10.50
CA LEU A 69 2.43 6.86 -10.43
C LEU A 69 3.03 6.19 -11.67
N SER A 70 2.34 5.19 -12.24
CA SER A 70 2.77 4.50 -13.46
C SER A 70 2.81 5.48 -14.64
N ASP A 71 1.83 6.38 -14.74
CA ASP A 71 1.78 7.39 -15.77
C ASP A 71 2.84 8.48 -15.56
N GLU A 72 3.06 8.94 -14.32
CA GLU A 72 4.16 9.87 -14.00
C GLU A 72 5.53 9.25 -14.29
N ALA A 73 5.75 7.96 -13.99
CA ALA A 73 6.99 7.26 -14.28
C ALA A 73 7.22 7.09 -15.80
N LYS A 74 6.16 6.88 -16.59
CA LYS A 74 6.26 6.89 -18.06
C LYS A 74 6.63 8.28 -18.59
N ASN A 75 6.01 9.34 -18.05
CA ASN A 75 6.33 10.73 -18.41
C ASN A 75 7.79 11.06 -18.10
N LYS A 76 8.26 10.67 -16.92
CA LYS A 76 9.66 10.77 -16.50
C LYS A 76 10.60 10.05 -17.47
N ARG A 77 10.28 8.81 -17.85
CA ARG A 77 11.09 8.03 -18.80
C ARG A 77 11.25 8.73 -20.14
N LEU A 78 10.15 9.28 -20.68
CA LEU A 78 10.17 10.06 -21.92
C LEU A 78 11.00 11.34 -21.77
N ALA A 79 10.84 12.05 -20.65
CA ALA A 79 11.59 13.26 -20.36
C ALA A 79 13.11 12.99 -20.26
N LEU A 80 13.52 11.95 -19.52
CA LEU A 80 14.91 11.54 -19.40
C LEU A 80 15.53 11.16 -20.75
N ALA A 81 14.79 10.40 -21.57
CA ALA A 81 15.25 10.03 -22.92
C ALA A 81 15.47 11.27 -23.80
N LYS A 82 14.55 12.22 -23.74
CA LYS A 82 14.64 13.47 -24.51
C LYS A 82 15.76 14.39 -24.00
N LEU A 83 15.93 14.51 -22.69
CA LEU A 83 17.02 15.27 -22.09
C LEU A 83 18.38 14.67 -22.46
N LYS A 84 18.52 13.34 -22.43
CA LYS A 84 19.75 12.68 -22.88
C LYS A 84 20.09 13.10 -24.31
N GLN A 85 19.13 13.03 -25.22
CA GLN A 85 19.30 13.44 -26.61
C GLN A 85 19.75 14.91 -26.74
N ILE A 86 19.16 15.81 -25.95
CA ILE A 86 19.49 17.24 -25.96
C ILE A 86 20.90 17.49 -25.41
N ILE A 87 21.24 16.86 -24.28
CA ILE A 87 22.53 17.05 -23.61
C ILE A 87 23.68 16.52 -24.48
N THR A 88 23.51 15.35 -25.10
CA THR A 88 24.54 14.73 -25.94
C THR A 88 24.60 15.29 -27.36
N SER A 89 23.66 16.16 -27.76
CA SER A 89 23.67 16.78 -29.08
C SER A 89 24.71 17.88 -29.15
N GLU A 90 25.56 17.86 -30.18
CA GLU A 90 26.49 18.96 -30.49
C GLU A 90 25.75 20.21 -31.02
N LYS A 91 24.57 20.01 -31.62
CA LYS A 91 23.73 21.11 -32.13
C LYS A 91 22.96 21.76 -30.98
N PRO A 92 22.70 23.08 -31.05
CA PRO A 92 21.82 23.75 -30.10
C PRO A 92 20.43 23.08 -30.09
N PRO A 93 19.77 23.00 -28.93
CA PRO A 93 18.43 22.45 -28.83
C PRO A 93 17.46 23.20 -29.74
N LYS A 94 16.54 22.46 -30.36
CA LYS A 94 15.44 23.05 -31.16
C LYS A 94 14.24 23.42 -30.29
N GLU A 95 14.19 22.82 -29.10
CA GLU A 95 13.18 23.01 -28.08
C GLU A 95 13.30 24.40 -27.46
N SER A 96 12.16 25.04 -27.18
CA SER A 96 12.16 26.30 -26.42
C SER A 96 12.67 26.06 -25.00
N SER A 97 13.17 27.13 -24.35
CA SER A 97 13.60 27.06 -22.96
C SER A 97 12.50 26.46 -22.07
N ASN A 98 11.25 26.93 -22.19
CA ASN A 98 10.11 26.40 -21.44
C ASN A 98 9.87 24.90 -21.65
N ALA A 99 10.06 24.40 -22.88
CA ALA A 99 9.94 22.96 -23.16
C ALA A 99 11.04 22.17 -22.44
N ILE A 100 12.27 22.68 -22.39
CA ILE A 100 13.38 22.06 -21.65
C ILE A 100 13.10 22.09 -20.14
N LEU A 101 12.53 23.18 -19.62
CA LEU A 101 12.13 23.26 -18.21
C LEU A 101 11.06 22.22 -17.85
N ALA A 102 10.06 22.04 -18.73
CA ALA A 102 9.04 21.02 -18.54
C ALA A 102 9.65 19.60 -18.55
N LEU A 103 10.62 19.34 -19.43
CA LEU A 103 11.37 18.09 -19.45
C LEU A 103 12.16 17.89 -18.14
N LEU A 104 12.84 18.93 -17.64
CA LEU A 104 13.57 18.87 -16.37
C LEU A 104 12.63 18.59 -15.19
N SER A 105 11.51 19.31 -15.09
CA SER A 105 10.52 19.07 -14.04
C SER A 105 9.96 17.65 -14.08
N ASN A 106 9.71 17.10 -15.27
CA ASN A 106 9.23 15.72 -15.40
C ASN A 106 10.32 14.69 -15.14
N SER A 107 11.58 15.01 -15.40
CA SER A 107 12.71 14.09 -15.20
C SER A 107 13.05 13.83 -13.73
N VAL A 108 12.72 14.78 -12.84
CA VAL A 108 13.00 14.70 -11.40
C VAL A 108 11.81 14.20 -10.57
N SER A 109 10.65 13.98 -11.20
CA SER A 109 9.48 13.45 -10.50
C SER A 109 9.80 12.07 -9.90
N LEU A 110 9.16 11.70 -8.78
CA LEU A 110 9.38 10.41 -8.12
C LEU A 110 10.86 10.12 -7.76
N GLY A 111 11.65 11.17 -7.55
CA GLY A 111 13.09 11.09 -7.29
C GLY A 111 13.50 11.22 -5.81
N PHE A 112 12.54 11.35 -4.88
CA PHE A 112 12.84 11.59 -3.46
C PHE A 112 12.07 10.72 -2.48
N GLU A 113 10.81 10.42 -2.78
CA GLU A 113 9.96 9.59 -1.92
C GLU A 113 9.19 8.61 -2.80
N PHE A 114 9.17 7.35 -2.38
CA PHE A 114 8.25 6.38 -2.94
C PHE A 114 7.03 6.31 -2.02
N PRO A 115 5.83 6.48 -2.56
CA PRO A 115 4.67 6.61 -1.69
C PRO A 115 4.12 5.27 -1.22
N GLU A 116 3.61 5.28 0.01
CA GLU A 116 3.13 4.09 0.72
C GLU A 116 1.67 3.74 0.38
N VAL A 117 1.31 2.46 0.59
CA VAL A 117 -0.08 1.98 0.51
C VAL A 117 -0.90 2.43 1.72
N GLN A 118 -2.23 2.33 1.61
CA GLN A 118 -3.15 2.58 2.72
C GLN A 118 -3.07 1.48 3.79
N THR A 119 -2.28 1.69 4.85
CA THR A 119 -2.02 0.67 5.87
C THR A 119 -2.92 0.73 7.12
N VAL A 120 -3.65 1.84 7.32
CA VAL A 120 -4.33 2.13 8.59
C VAL A 120 -5.32 1.04 9.00
N THR A 121 -6.21 0.64 8.10
CA THR A 121 -7.24 -0.36 8.39
C THR A 121 -6.64 -1.72 8.71
N PHE A 122 -5.61 -2.14 7.96
CA PHE A 122 -4.94 -3.40 8.20
C PHE A 122 -4.14 -3.40 9.51
N PHE A 123 -3.47 -2.30 9.86
CA PHE A 123 -2.77 -2.21 11.13
C PHE A 123 -3.71 -2.23 12.33
N ASP A 124 -4.87 -1.57 12.25
CA ASP A 124 -5.91 -1.69 13.27
C ASP A 124 -6.38 -3.14 13.40
N LEU A 125 -6.74 -3.78 12.27
CA LEU A 125 -7.17 -5.19 12.23
C LEU A 125 -6.13 -6.16 12.84
N ARG A 126 -4.84 -5.95 12.53
CA ARG A 126 -3.73 -6.77 13.03
C ARG A 126 -3.46 -6.51 14.51
N SER A 127 -3.37 -5.26 14.92
CA SER A 127 -3.04 -4.87 16.30
C SER A 127 -4.16 -5.20 17.29
N SER A 128 -5.41 -5.15 16.84
CA SER A 128 -6.56 -5.54 17.65
C SER A 128 -6.80 -7.07 17.71
N GLY A 129 -5.92 -7.88 17.10
CA GLY A 129 -6.05 -9.34 17.03
C GLY A 129 -7.19 -9.86 16.12
N LYS A 130 -7.94 -8.96 15.48
CA LYS A 130 -9.12 -9.31 14.67
C LYS A 130 -8.76 -9.96 13.35
N LEU A 131 -7.51 -9.85 12.90
CA LEU A 131 -7.02 -10.56 11.71
C LEU A 131 -7.25 -12.09 11.82
N ALA A 132 -7.20 -12.66 13.02
CA ALA A 132 -7.47 -14.07 13.26
C ALA A 132 -8.92 -14.49 12.97
N LEU A 133 -9.87 -13.53 12.98
CA LEU A 133 -11.29 -13.75 12.72
C LEU A 133 -11.60 -13.89 11.22
N ILE A 134 -10.65 -13.61 10.33
CA ILE A 134 -10.81 -13.88 8.89
C ILE A 134 -10.74 -15.39 8.67
N GLU A 135 -11.89 -16.04 8.50
CA GLU A 135 -12.02 -17.50 8.36
C GLU A 135 -11.19 -18.06 7.21
N ASN A 136 -11.18 -17.38 6.07
CA ASN A 136 -10.40 -17.79 4.90
C ASN A 136 -8.89 -17.59 5.16
N ALA A 137 -8.18 -18.68 5.41
CA ALA A 137 -6.74 -18.67 5.69
C ALA A 137 -5.92 -18.10 4.53
N SER A 138 -6.31 -18.38 3.27
CA SER A 138 -5.64 -17.85 2.09
C SER A 138 -5.77 -16.32 2.02
N LEU A 139 -6.97 -15.77 2.21
CA LEU A 139 -7.19 -14.32 2.24
C LEU A 139 -6.42 -13.66 3.38
N ARG A 140 -6.44 -14.27 4.57
CA ARG A 140 -5.71 -13.77 5.75
C ARG A 140 -4.20 -13.70 5.48
N GLN A 141 -3.65 -14.73 4.85
CA GLN A 141 -2.25 -14.78 4.44
C GLN A 141 -1.96 -13.78 3.32
N GLY A 142 -2.85 -13.67 2.33
CA GLY A 142 -2.73 -12.72 1.22
C GLY A 142 -2.69 -11.27 1.68
N LEU A 143 -3.57 -10.88 2.60
CA LEU A 143 -3.55 -9.56 3.24
C LEU A 143 -2.21 -9.33 3.97
N SER A 144 -1.79 -10.29 4.79
CA SER A 144 -0.55 -10.17 5.56
C SER A 144 0.67 -10.01 4.65
N PHE A 145 0.75 -10.82 3.60
CA PHE A 145 1.81 -10.78 2.61
C PHE A 145 1.83 -9.45 1.85
N TYR A 146 0.66 -8.98 1.38
CA TYR A 146 0.55 -7.73 0.64
C TYR A 146 1.10 -6.53 1.42
N TYR A 147 0.69 -6.36 2.68
CA TYR A 147 1.13 -5.22 3.48
C TYR A 147 2.60 -5.33 3.91
N GLN A 148 3.11 -6.55 4.17
CA GLN A 148 4.54 -6.77 4.43
C GLN A 148 5.39 -6.47 3.19
N GLU A 149 5.02 -7.01 2.03
CA GLU A 149 5.74 -6.78 0.78
C GLU A 149 5.65 -5.33 0.33
N SER A 150 4.58 -4.62 0.63
CA SER A 150 4.51 -3.19 0.31
C SER A 150 5.57 -2.39 1.07
N LEU A 151 5.79 -2.68 2.35
CA LEU A 151 6.85 -2.03 3.15
C LEU A 151 8.22 -2.35 2.57
N HIS A 152 8.52 -3.64 2.37
CA HIS A 152 9.80 -4.06 1.78
C HIS A 152 10.03 -3.49 0.38
N ARG A 153 8.96 -3.32 -0.41
CA ARG A 153 9.05 -2.71 -1.74
C ARG A 153 9.38 -1.23 -1.64
N SER A 154 8.82 -0.51 -0.67
CA SER A 154 9.20 0.89 -0.41
C SER A 154 10.70 0.99 -0.15
N ASP A 155 11.23 0.17 0.78
CA ASP A 155 12.67 0.15 1.10
C ASP A 155 13.55 -0.18 -0.13
N ARG A 156 13.12 -1.15 -0.95
CA ARG A 156 13.82 -1.53 -2.20
C ARG A 156 13.81 -0.42 -3.25
N VAL A 157 12.77 0.40 -3.29
CA VAL A 157 12.70 1.55 -4.20
C VAL A 157 13.55 2.69 -3.66
N GLU A 158 13.45 3.00 -2.37
CA GLU A 158 14.22 4.06 -1.71
C GLU A 158 15.73 3.81 -1.79
N SER A 159 16.18 2.58 -1.56
CA SER A 159 17.59 2.19 -1.70
C SER A 159 18.14 2.30 -3.13
N ARG A 160 17.27 2.48 -4.14
CA ARG A 160 17.63 2.66 -5.55
C ARG A 160 17.44 4.09 -6.04
N ILE A 161 16.99 5.01 -5.18
CA ILE A 161 16.95 6.44 -5.50
C ILE A 161 18.35 6.88 -5.93
N THR A 162 18.42 7.56 -7.06
CA THR A 162 19.70 8.03 -7.60
C THR A 162 20.01 9.45 -7.13
N GLY A 163 21.27 9.86 -7.26
CA GLY A 163 21.66 11.26 -7.06
C GLY A 163 21.18 12.22 -8.17
N TYR A 164 20.49 11.74 -9.20
CA TYR A 164 20.11 12.53 -10.37
C TYR A 164 19.22 13.72 -10.00
N ALA A 165 18.15 13.49 -9.22
CA ALA A 165 17.24 14.56 -8.84
C ALA A 165 18.02 15.66 -8.11
N GLY A 166 18.80 15.30 -7.09
CA GLY A 166 19.67 16.23 -6.36
C GLY A 166 20.66 16.97 -7.27
N ALA A 167 21.27 16.29 -8.25
CA ALA A 167 22.15 16.93 -9.22
C ALA A 167 21.40 17.93 -10.12
N VAL A 168 20.20 17.60 -10.59
CA VAL A 168 19.37 18.55 -11.34
C VAL A 168 19.02 19.75 -10.46
N TYR A 169 18.58 19.57 -9.22
CA TYR A 169 18.27 20.70 -8.33
C TYR A 169 19.49 21.54 -7.99
N GLY A 170 20.68 20.94 -7.83
CA GLY A 170 21.92 21.69 -7.60
C GLY A 170 22.35 22.54 -8.81
N LEU A 171 21.84 22.23 -9.99
CA LEU A 171 22.05 23.00 -11.23
C LEU A 171 20.93 24.01 -11.50
N VAL A 172 19.92 24.08 -10.64
CA VAL A 172 18.78 25.01 -10.72
C VAL A 172 18.87 25.99 -9.55
N ASP A 173 18.48 27.25 -9.73
CA ASP A 173 18.56 28.28 -8.68
C ASP A 173 17.89 27.80 -7.37
N PRO A 174 18.60 27.76 -6.22
CA PRO A 174 18.04 27.37 -4.93
C PRO A 174 16.82 28.19 -4.49
N GLN A 175 16.68 29.44 -4.96
CA GLN A 175 15.54 30.34 -4.66
C GLN A 175 14.26 29.97 -5.46
N ALA A 176 14.38 29.04 -6.41
CA ALA A 176 13.28 28.51 -7.22
C ALA A 176 12.08 28.05 -6.39
N GLY A 177 12.33 27.45 -5.23
CA GLY A 177 11.34 26.81 -4.38
C GLY A 177 10.73 25.56 -5.02
N LEU A 178 10.49 24.55 -4.19
CA LEU A 178 9.70 23.37 -4.58
C LEU A 178 8.21 23.72 -4.56
N VAL A 179 7.42 23.13 -5.46
CA VAL A 179 5.95 23.09 -5.31
C VAL A 179 5.52 21.66 -5.12
N GLN A 180 4.78 21.42 -4.05
CA GLN A 180 3.91 20.26 -3.88
C GLN A 180 2.65 20.50 -4.73
N GLN A 181 2.49 19.79 -5.85
CA GLN A 181 1.30 19.92 -6.70
C GLN A 181 0.50 18.62 -6.67
N GLY A 182 -0.75 18.70 -6.19
CA GLY A 182 -1.67 17.56 -6.12
C GLY A 182 -2.70 17.70 -5.00
N THR A 183 -3.78 16.91 -5.08
CA THR A 183 -4.76 16.74 -4.00
C THR A 183 -4.57 15.37 -3.33
N GLY A 184 -4.59 15.31 -1.99
CA GLY A 184 -4.41 14.05 -1.24
C GLY A 184 -2.97 13.52 -1.23
N MET A 185 -2.79 12.19 -1.32
CA MET A 185 -1.47 11.52 -1.36
C MET A 185 -0.57 11.96 -2.53
N ILE A 186 -1.10 12.73 -3.48
CA ILE A 186 -0.40 13.28 -4.65
C ILE A 186 0.48 14.49 -4.28
N LYS A 187 0.32 15.08 -3.07
CA LYS A 187 1.07 16.26 -2.63
C LYS A 187 2.60 16.07 -2.55
N THR A 188 3.12 14.85 -2.55
CA THR A 188 4.54 14.61 -2.25
C THR A 188 5.48 14.69 -3.45
N ILE A 189 4.98 14.79 -4.70
CA ILE A 189 5.87 14.84 -5.87
C ILE A 189 6.44 16.26 -6.02
N PRO A 190 7.74 16.49 -5.77
CA PRO A 190 8.32 17.82 -5.88
C PRO A 190 8.44 18.20 -7.36
N ARG A 191 7.91 19.37 -7.73
CA ARG A 191 8.07 19.96 -9.06
C ARG A 191 8.92 21.22 -8.99
N ILE A 192 9.73 21.45 -10.02
CA ILE A 192 10.52 22.67 -10.17
C ILE A 192 9.60 23.80 -10.62
N LYS A 193 9.57 24.95 -9.91
CA LYS A 193 8.78 26.11 -10.36
C LYS A 193 9.28 26.59 -11.72
N GLU A 194 8.37 26.98 -12.61
CA GLU A 194 8.71 27.62 -13.88
C GLU A 194 9.53 28.91 -13.68
N LYS A 195 9.35 29.60 -12.54
CA LYS A 195 10.10 30.78 -12.09
C LYS A 195 11.51 30.47 -11.54
N ALA A 196 11.92 29.22 -11.45
CA ALA A 196 13.25 28.77 -11.04
C ALA A 196 14.36 29.17 -12.02
N PHE A 197 13.98 29.41 -13.27
CA PHE A 197 14.90 29.63 -14.38
C PHE A 197 14.73 31.05 -14.94
N LYS A 198 14.63 32.04 -14.05
CA LYS A 198 14.19 33.41 -14.36
C LYS A 198 15.09 34.24 -15.29
N THR A 199 16.16 33.68 -15.82
CA THR A 199 17.08 34.38 -16.73
C THR A 199 17.22 33.62 -18.05
N GLY A 200 17.19 34.33 -19.18
CA GLY A 200 17.35 33.82 -20.56
C GLY A 200 18.72 33.21 -20.89
N GLY A 201 19.34 32.55 -19.91
CA GLY A 201 20.58 31.77 -19.99
C GLY A 201 20.60 30.59 -19.01
N ALA A 202 19.52 30.36 -18.24
CA ALA A 202 19.49 29.32 -17.21
C ALA A 202 19.45 27.91 -17.81
N VAL A 203 18.78 27.76 -18.96
CA VAL A 203 18.78 26.50 -19.71
C VAL A 203 20.14 26.23 -20.33
N GLU A 204 20.77 27.26 -20.89
CA GLU A 204 22.10 27.20 -21.47
C GLU A 204 23.15 26.87 -20.41
N SER A 205 23.06 27.50 -19.23
CA SER A 205 23.91 27.22 -18.06
C SER A 205 23.73 25.79 -17.54
N PHE A 206 22.48 25.32 -17.44
CA PHE A 206 22.19 23.93 -17.14
C PHE A 206 22.82 22.99 -18.17
N LEU A 207 22.61 23.23 -19.48
CA LEU A 207 23.12 22.38 -20.54
C LEU A 207 24.65 22.32 -20.56
N MET A 208 25.32 23.46 -20.35
CA MET A 208 26.78 23.49 -20.20
C MET A 208 27.24 22.66 -19.00
N SER A 209 26.56 22.78 -17.87
CA SER A 209 26.89 22.05 -16.64
C SER A 209 26.57 20.57 -16.72
N ALA A 210 25.51 20.18 -17.45
CA ALA A 210 25.04 18.81 -17.60
C ALA A 210 25.84 18.00 -18.63
N ARG A 211 26.66 18.65 -19.46
CA ARG A 211 27.53 18.03 -20.48
C ARG A 211 28.84 17.51 -19.89
N ASN A 212 28.74 16.74 -18.82
CA ASN A 212 29.88 16.04 -18.22
C ASN A 212 29.55 14.56 -17.99
N GLU A 213 30.59 13.72 -17.94
CA GLU A 213 30.42 12.27 -17.80
C GLU A 213 29.67 11.89 -16.52
N ASN A 214 29.93 12.55 -15.39
CA ASN A 214 29.26 12.26 -14.11
C ASN A 214 27.74 12.48 -14.21
N PHE A 215 27.31 13.58 -14.82
CA PHE A 215 25.88 13.87 -15.02
C PHE A 215 25.23 12.87 -15.97
N LEU A 216 25.92 12.49 -17.05
CA LEU A 216 25.42 11.47 -18.00
C LEU A 216 25.29 10.08 -17.36
N HIS A 217 26.20 9.72 -16.44
CA HIS A 217 26.10 8.52 -15.62
C HIS A 217 24.89 8.57 -14.69
N LEU A 218 24.67 9.67 -13.97
CA LEU A 218 23.50 9.86 -13.12
C LEU A 218 22.20 9.80 -13.92
N LEU A 219 22.14 10.46 -15.08
CA LEU A 219 20.98 10.42 -15.97
C LEU A 219 20.69 8.99 -16.43
N THR A 220 21.72 8.22 -16.78
CA THR A 220 21.55 6.82 -17.21
C THR A 220 21.11 5.93 -16.04
N ALA A 221 21.65 6.15 -14.84
CA ALA A 221 21.18 5.48 -13.63
C ALA A 221 19.69 5.78 -13.38
N GLU A 222 19.27 7.03 -13.56
CA GLU A 222 17.88 7.44 -13.39
C GLU A 222 16.96 6.81 -14.43
N GLN A 223 17.42 6.67 -15.68
CA GLN A 223 16.68 5.92 -16.71
C GLN A 223 16.45 4.46 -16.30
N ASN A 224 17.48 3.79 -15.78
CA ASN A 224 17.39 2.41 -15.31
C ASN A 224 16.48 2.27 -14.09
N TYR A 225 16.61 3.19 -13.13
CA TYR A 225 15.72 3.28 -11.96
C TYR A 225 14.26 3.46 -12.40
N THR A 226 13.99 4.36 -13.35
CA THR A 226 12.63 4.61 -13.85
C THR A 226 12.02 3.38 -14.52
N VAL A 227 12.81 2.60 -15.27
CA VAL A 227 12.35 1.32 -15.86
C VAL A 227 12.00 0.30 -14.78
N PHE A 228 12.86 0.18 -13.76
CA PHE A 228 12.60 -0.66 -12.59
C PHE A 228 11.30 -0.24 -11.87
N LEU A 229 11.12 1.06 -11.65
CA LEU A 229 9.95 1.64 -10.98
C LEU A 229 8.64 1.31 -11.72
N ILE A 230 8.62 1.48 -13.04
CA ILE A 230 7.45 1.12 -13.87
C ILE A 230 7.10 -0.37 -13.71
N SER A 231 8.12 -1.24 -13.65
CA SER A 231 7.91 -2.67 -13.44
C SER A 231 7.30 -2.97 -12.07
N GLN A 232 7.82 -2.34 -11.00
CA GLN A 232 7.29 -2.50 -9.65
C GLN A 232 5.84 -2.02 -9.52
N LEU A 233 5.51 -0.87 -10.09
CA LEU A 233 4.15 -0.32 -10.07
C LEU A 233 3.17 -1.24 -10.81
N LYS A 234 3.58 -1.78 -11.96
CA LYS A 234 2.75 -2.74 -12.71
C LYS A 234 2.49 -4.02 -11.92
N MET A 235 3.50 -4.53 -11.23
CA MET A 235 3.38 -5.70 -10.36
C MET A 235 2.44 -5.42 -9.18
N GLN A 236 2.60 -4.28 -8.51
CA GLN A 236 1.72 -3.84 -7.43
C GLN A 236 0.26 -3.71 -7.85
N MET A 237 -0.01 -3.09 -9.00
CA MET A 237 -1.38 -2.99 -9.51
C MET A 237 -2.03 -4.36 -9.72
N LYS A 238 -1.26 -5.33 -10.24
CA LYS A 238 -1.74 -6.70 -10.45
C LYS A 238 -2.03 -7.41 -9.13
N GLU A 239 -1.11 -7.35 -8.18
CA GLU A 239 -1.25 -7.95 -6.84
C GLU A 239 -2.44 -7.34 -6.08
N THR A 240 -2.54 -6.00 -6.09
CA THR A 240 -3.64 -5.26 -5.43
C THR A 240 -4.98 -5.62 -6.05
N GLY A 241 -5.04 -5.74 -7.39
CA GLY A 241 -6.26 -6.15 -8.10
C GLY A 241 -6.70 -7.57 -7.78
N ALA A 242 -5.76 -8.52 -7.68
CA ALA A 242 -6.06 -9.90 -7.30
C ALA A 242 -6.58 -9.98 -5.85
N LEU A 243 -5.89 -9.33 -4.92
CA LEU A 243 -6.30 -9.28 -3.52
C LEU A 243 -7.67 -8.62 -3.34
N LYS A 244 -7.96 -7.57 -4.11
CA LYS A 244 -9.28 -6.93 -4.09
C LYS A 244 -10.39 -7.90 -4.51
N GLN A 245 -10.16 -8.77 -5.50
CA GLN A 245 -11.13 -9.79 -5.90
C GLN A 245 -11.36 -10.81 -4.77
N GLU A 246 -10.32 -11.23 -4.06
CA GLU A 246 -10.45 -12.13 -2.91
C GLU A 246 -11.23 -11.48 -1.76
N VAL A 247 -10.97 -10.20 -1.48
CA VAL A 247 -11.72 -9.43 -0.48
C VAL A 247 -13.20 -9.31 -0.88
N ALA A 248 -13.48 -9.01 -2.15
CA ALA A 248 -14.84 -8.91 -2.66
C ALA A 248 -15.59 -10.26 -2.60
N ALA A 249 -14.91 -11.36 -2.91
CA ALA A 249 -15.48 -12.71 -2.78
C ALA A 249 -15.83 -13.02 -1.32
N ALA A 250 -14.94 -12.68 -0.37
CA ALA A 250 -15.19 -12.89 1.06
C ALA A 250 -16.33 -12.04 1.64
N ILE A 251 -16.64 -10.90 1.03
CA ILE A 251 -17.83 -10.09 1.35
C ILE A 251 -19.08 -10.70 0.70
N GLY A 252 -19.01 -11.11 -0.56
CA GLY A 252 -20.13 -11.63 -1.36
C GLY A 252 -20.62 -13.02 -0.94
N GLU A 253 -19.74 -13.92 -0.48
CA GLU A 253 -20.09 -15.25 0.02
C GLU A 253 -20.97 -15.24 1.28
N LYS A 254 -21.19 -14.08 1.91
CA LYS A 254 -21.95 -13.95 3.17
C LYS A 254 -23.27 -13.19 3.03
N GLY A 255 -23.64 -12.81 1.81
CA GLY A 255 -24.89 -12.10 1.48
C GLY A 255 -26.10 -13.01 1.19
N ASP A 256 -25.88 -14.32 1.02
CA ASP A 256 -26.91 -15.37 0.85
C ASP A 256 -26.93 -16.31 2.07
#